data_AF-G2M262-F1
#
_entry.id   AF-G2M262-F1
#
_cell.length_a   1.000
_cell.length_b   1.000
_cell.length_c   1.000
_cell.angle_alpha   90.00
_cell.angle_beta   90.00
_cell.angle_gamma   90.00
#
_symmetry.space_group_name_H-M   'P 1'
#
loop_
_entity.id
_entity.type
_entity.pdbx_description
1 polymer ?
#
loop_
_entity_poly.entity_id
_entity_poly.type
_entity_poly.pdbx_seq_one_letter_code
_entity_poly.pdbx_strand_id
1 'polypeptide(L)'
;MRVLVYRRYSKRYVLFLFSLLLLVAVIILKLALSAPPQASAAFRALATALVVVSLSVSLFAVRNYLAEDRALKAFPDQMIDGKIPFPTQVEYELGVYRSRGEWKRGGRGSYVSSHSFDVRSRGSGSVIELPEGPFIVTIKRNGDGFMEFPALRIVSGPAKDLLLLVATKDGEVTGSGRITLTWESDGAELVFEGRGKLIEGRVYASLVRARKAKAEIFHSALESNVFGLGGGINFSFSRELLPEEDVLIVAHRAISPRELLRLLVRENPFGGEGFECIAGHGRYGIRLALDAPMRPDVGEEGHFEVVLKKRS
;
A
#
# COMPACT_ATOMS: atom_id res chain seq x y z
N MET A 1 -1.56 17.06 10.24
CA MET A 1 -1.78 16.26 9.02
C MET A 1 -0.42 15.97 8.43
N ARG A 2 -0.10 14.69 8.29
CA ARG A 2 1.16 14.20 7.77
C ARG A 2 1.09 14.06 6.26
N VAL A 3 2.13 14.49 5.55
CA VAL A 3 2.23 14.31 4.09
C VAL A 3 3.27 13.27 3.76
N LEU A 4 2.87 12.23 3.04
CA LEU A 4 3.75 11.18 2.55
C LEU A 4 3.83 11.25 1.04
N VAL A 5 5.01 11.58 0.51
CA VAL A 5 5.22 11.69 -0.94
C VAL A 5 5.86 10.41 -1.46
N TYR A 6 5.12 9.69 -2.30
CA TYR A 6 5.61 8.50 -3.00
C TYR A 6 6.32 8.88 -4.29
N ARG A 7 7.56 8.41 -4.43
CA ARG A 7 8.34 8.46 -5.69
C ARG A 7 8.61 7.04 -6.16
N ARG A 8 8.15 6.69 -7.35
CA ARG A 8 8.36 5.36 -7.95
C ARG A 8 9.82 5.12 -8.29
N TYR A 9 10.49 6.14 -8.80
CA TYR A 9 11.89 6.06 -9.18
C TYR A 9 12.74 7.04 -8.37
N SER A 10 13.84 6.54 -7.77
CA SER A 10 14.83 7.43 -7.19
C SER A 10 15.63 8.11 -8.31
N LYS A 11 15.94 9.40 -8.15
CA LYS A 11 16.77 10.16 -9.10
C LYS A 11 18.08 9.42 -9.41
N ARG A 12 18.71 8.85 -8.39
CA ARG A 12 19.95 8.08 -8.50
C ARG A 12 19.77 6.83 -9.36
N TYR A 13 18.67 6.11 -9.19
CA TYR A 13 18.38 4.91 -9.97
C TYR A 13 18.15 5.22 -11.46
N VAL A 14 17.40 6.28 -11.77
CA VAL A 14 17.16 6.68 -13.17
C VAL A 14 18.45 7.15 -13.84
N LEU A 15 19.26 7.96 -13.16
CA LEU A 15 20.57 8.38 -13.67
C LEU A 15 21.51 7.20 -13.89
N PHE A 16 21.54 6.26 -12.94
CA PHE A 16 22.33 5.04 -13.07
C PHE A 16 21.87 4.20 -14.27
N LEU A 17 20.58 3.91 -14.39
CA LEU A 17 20.03 3.12 -15.51
C LEU A 17 20.31 3.79 -16.85
N PHE A 18 20.13 5.10 -16.94
CA PHE A 18 20.43 5.89 -18.14
C PHE A 18 21.92 5.78 -18.51
N SER A 19 22.82 6.02 -17.54
CA SER A 19 24.26 5.92 -17.78
C SER A 19 24.71 4.51 -18.21
N LEU A 20 24.13 3.47 -17.62
CA LEU A 20 24.40 2.08 -17.95
C LEU A 20 23.94 1.74 -19.38
N LEU A 21 22.71 2.09 -19.73
CA LEU A 21 22.16 1.84 -21.06
C LEU A 21 22.89 2.63 -22.16
N LEU A 22 23.31 3.87 -21.86
CA LEU A 22 24.13 4.69 -22.75
C LEU A 22 25.51 4.07 -22.95
N LEU A 23 26.18 3.61 -21.88
CA LEU A 23 27.47 2.94 -21.96
C LEU A 23 27.38 1.66 -22.81
N VAL A 24 26.37 0.83 -22.57
CA VAL A 24 26.12 -0.38 -23.37
C VAL A 24 25.90 -0.02 -24.85
N ALA A 25 25.10 1.01 -25.13
CA ALA A 25 24.87 1.47 -26.49
C ALA A 25 26.15 1.95 -27.18
N VAL A 26 27.02 2.69 -26.48
CA VAL A 26 28.32 3.15 -27.00
C VAL A 26 29.25 1.97 -27.29
N ILE A 27 29.30 0.96 -26.41
CA ILE A 27 30.11 -0.25 -26.62
C ILE A 27 29.62 -1.02 -27.84
N ILE A 28 28.30 -1.25 -27.97
CA ILE A 28 27.70 -1.94 -29.13
C ILE A 28 27.96 -1.16 -30.42
N LEU A 29 27.81 0.16 -30.38
CA LEU A 29 28.08 1.01 -31.54
C LEU A 29 29.55 0.95 -31.94
N LYS A 30 30.48 1.02 -30.99
CA LYS A 30 31.92 0.89 -31.25
C LYS A 30 32.24 -0.47 -31.87
N LEU A 31 31.69 -1.55 -31.33
CA LEU A 31 31.86 -2.90 -31.89
C LEU A 31 31.32 -3.00 -33.32
N ALA A 32 30.16 -2.39 -33.59
CA ALA A 32 29.57 -2.38 -34.93
C ALA A 32 30.41 -1.59 -35.94
N LEU A 33 30.98 -0.44 -35.51
CA LEU A 33 31.83 0.41 -36.35
C LEU A 33 33.22 -0.19 -36.58
N SER A 34 33.78 -0.88 -35.58
CA SER A 34 35.07 -1.56 -35.67
C SER A 34 34.98 -2.96 -36.28
N ALA A 35 33.78 -3.43 -36.62
CA ALA A 35 33.60 -4.75 -37.23
C ALA A 35 34.23 -4.78 -38.63
N PRO A 36 34.96 -5.87 -38.98
CA PRO A 36 35.57 -5.98 -40.30
C PRO A 36 34.52 -5.88 -41.42
N PRO A 37 34.92 -5.50 -42.65
CA PRO A 37 34.00 -5.37 -43.79
C PRO A 37 33.22 -6.66 -44.09
N GLN A 38 33.79 -7.81 -43.71
CA GLN A 38 33.22 -9.15 -43.88
C GLN A 38 32.16 -9.51 -42.82
N ALA A 39 31.94 -8.67 -41.81
CA ALA A 39 30.91 -8.90 -40.81
C ALA A 39 29.53 -8.92 -41.48
N SER A 40 28.70 -9.91 -41.13
CA SER A 40 27.40 -10.09 -41.76
C SER A 40 26.53 -8.84 -41.59
N ALA A 41 25.79 -8.48 -42.64
CA ALA A 41 24.81 -7.39 -42.58
C ALA A 41 23.81 -7.58 -41.41
N ALA A 42 23.50 -8.84 -41.09
CA ALA A 42 22.67 -9.22 -39.95
C ALA A 42 23.25 -8.75 -38.60
N PHE A 43 24.57 -8.85 -38.39
CA PHE A 43 25.22 -8.38 -37.16
C PHE A 43 25.09 -6.85 -37.01
N ARG A 44 25.37 -6.10 -38.08
CA ARG A 44 25.25 -4.63 -38.09
C ARG A 44 23.81 -4.17 -37.86
N ALA A 45 22.85 -4.86 -38.47
CA ALA A 45 21.42 -4.59 -38.27
C ALA A 45 21.00 -4.86 -36.81
N LEU A 46 21.41 -5.98 -36.23
CA LEU A 46 21.12 -6.32 -34.83
C LEU A 46 21.74 -5.30 -33.86
N ALA A 47 23.01 -4.93 -34.06
CA ALA A 47 23.69 -3.95 -33.22
C ALA A 47 22.98 -2.58 -33.27
N THR A 48 22.58 -2.15 -34.46
CA THR A 48 21.82 -0.91 -34.65
C THR A 48 20.46 -0.98 -33.94
N ALA A 49 19.74 -2.09 -34.09
CA ALA A 49 18.45 -2.30 -33.41
C ALA A 49 18.59 -2.23 -31.89
N LEU A 50 19.61 -2.87 -31.31
CA LEU A 50 19.88 -2.83 -29.87
C LEU A 50 20.19 -1.42 -29.37
N VAL A 51 20.97 -0.63 -30.13
CA VAL A 51 21.23 0.78 -29.78
C VAL A 51 19.93 1.59 -29.78
N VAL A 52 19.10 1.44 -30.81
CA VAL A 52 17.80 2.15 -30.91
C VAL A 52 16.88 1.77 -29.76
N VAL A 53 16.78 0.47 -29.43
CA VAL A 53 15.98 -0.01 -28.30
C VAL A 53 16.50 0.53 -26.98
N SER A 54 17.82 0.48 -26.74
CA SER A 54 18.45 0.99 -25.51
C SER A 54 18.19 2.49 -25.31
N LEU A 55 18.36 3.28 -26.37
CA LEU A 55 18.07 4.72 -26.35
C LEU A 55 16.58 4.99 -26.12
N SER A 56 15.69 4.24 -26.77
CA SER A 56 14.24 4.38 -26.61
C SER A 56 13.79 4.09 -25.18
N VAL A 57 14.29 3.01 -24.57
CA VAL A 57 14.02 2.66 -23.17
C VAL A 57 14.55 3.72 -22.23
N SER A 58 15.76 4.23 -22.48
CA SER A 58 16.39 5.28 -21.69
C SER A 58 15.60 6.58 -21.73
N LEU A 59 15.22 7.03 -22.92
CA LEU A 59 14.41 8.22 -23.14
C LEU A 59 13.02 8.08 -22.49
N PHE A 60 12.40 6.90 -22.61
CA PHE A 60 11.13 6.60 -21.95
C PHE A 60 11.23 6.68 -20.43
N ALA A 61 12.27 6.08 -19.83
CA ALA A 61 12.52 6.13 -18.39
C ALA A 61 12.73 7.56 -17.89
N VAL A 62 13.58 8.35 -18.59
CA VAL A 62 13.84 9.75 -18.24
C VAL A 62 12.56 10.60 -18.39
N ARG A 63 11.81 10.42 -19.49
CA ARG A 63 10.56 11.14 -19.71
C ARG A 63 9.54 10.88 -18.60
N ASN A 64 9.35 9.63 -18.19
CA ASN A 64 8.43 9.28 -17.11
C ASN A 64 8.89 9.84 -15.76
N TYR A 65 10.18 9.76 -15.46
CA TYR A 65 10.75 10.38 -14.26
C TYR A 65 10.56 11.91 -14.25
N LEU A 66 10.81 12.59 -15.37
CA LEU A 66 10.62 14.04 -15.46
C LEU A 66 9.15 14.43 -15.35
N ALA A 67 8.22 13.64 -15.90
CA ALA A 67 6.79 13.89 -15.73
C ALA A 67 6.38 13.76 -14.26
N GLU A 68 6.81 12.68 -13.58
CA GLU A 68 6.57 12.47 -12.16
C GLU A 68 7.19 13.58 -11.29
N ASP A 69 8.47 13.93 -11.53
CA ASP A 69 9.16 14.98 -10.76
C ASP A 69 8.53 16.36 -10.97
N ARG A 70 8.06 16.68 -12.19
CA ARG A 70 7.32 17.93 -12.46
C ARG A 70 5.99 17.96 -11.74
N ALA A 71 5.20 16.88 -11.83
CA ALA A 71 3.91 16.79 -11.16
C ALA A 71 4.07 16.93 -9.64
N LEU A 72 5.03 16.20 -9.05
CA LEU A 72 5.31 16.25 -7.61
C LEU A 72 5.87 17.60 -7.16
N LYS A 73 6.66 18.29 -7.98
CA LYS A 73 7.12 19.67 -7.69
C LYS A 73 6.01 20.71 -7.83
N ALA A 74 4.97 20.41 -8.60
CA ALA A 74 3.79 21.26 -8.70
C ALA A 74 2.81 21.02 -7.54
N PHE A 75 3.04 20.01 -6.70
CA PHE A 75 2.30 19.84 -5.46
C PHE A 75 2.62 20.98 -4.50
N PRO A 76 1.62 21.63 -3.88
CA PRO A 76 1.86 22.75 -2.96
C PRO A 76 2.64 22.33 -1.71
N ASP A 77 3.60 23.15 -1.28
CA ASP A 77 4.38 22.91 -0.07
C ASP A 77 3.58 23.11 1.22
N GLN A 78 2.42 23.76 1.14
CA GLN A 78 1.57 24.09 2.28
C GLN A 78 0.13 23.69 2.03
N MET A 79 -0.52 23.21 3.09
CA MET A 79 -1.97 22.97 3.13
C MET A 79 -2.56 23.82 4.25
N ILE A 80 -3.73 24.38 3.98
CA ILE A 80 -4.43 25.29 4.89
C ILE A 80 -5.78 24.65 5.18
N ASP A 81 -6.01 24.22 6.43
CA ASP A 81 -7.29 23.68 6.90
C ASP A 81 -7.90 22.58 6.00
N GLY A 82 -7.09 21.60 5.58
CA GLY A 82 -7.55 20.51 4.71
C GLY A 82 -7.77 20.92 3.24
N LYS A 83 -7.38 22.14 2.87
CA LYS A 83 -7.41 22.66 1.50
C LYS A 83 -6.03 22.69 0.89
N ILE A 84 -5.99 22.41 -0.41
CA ILE A 84 -4.76 22.39 -1.21
C ILE A 84 -4.81 23.57 -2.18
N PRO A 85 -4.00 24.62 -1.95
CA PRO A 85 -3.91 25.78 -2.83
C PRO A 85 -2.94 25.49 -3.99
N PHE A 86 -3.48 25.25 -5.17
CA PHE A 86 -2.73 25.19 -6.42
C PHE A 86 -2.41 26.59 -6.96
N PRO A 87 -1.20 26.82 -7.51
CA PRO A 87 -0.81 28.13 -8.07
C PRO A 87 -1.65 28.60 -9.25
N THR A 88 -2.30 27.65 -9.93
CA THR A 88 -3.15 27.89 -11.11
C THR A 88 -4.42 27.07 -10.96
N GLN A 89 -5.49 27.49 -11.63
CA GLN A 89 -6.72 26.70 -11.68
C GLN A 89 -6.46 25.35 -12.34
N VAL A 90 -6.84 24.27 -11.67
CA VAL A 90 -6.72 22.89 -12.18
C VAL A 90 -8.08 22.21 -12.20
N GLU A 91 -8.25 21.27 -13.11
CA GLU A 91 -9.38 20.35 -13.14
C GLU A 91 -9.04 19.11 -12.33
N TYR A 92 -10.00 18.63 -11.56
CA TYR A 92 -9.82 17.49 -10.67
C TYR A 92 -11.04 16.58 -10.63
N GLU A 93 -10.78 15.33 -10.26
CA GLU A 93 -11.79 14.31 -10.02
C GLU A 93 -11.69 13.87 -8.56
N LEU A 94 -12.83 13.84 -7.89
CA LEU A 94 -12.97 13.26 -6.55
C LEU A 94 -13.62 11.89 -6.68
N GLY A 95 -13.16 10.94 -5.88
CA GLY A 95 -13.63 9.58 -5.99
C GLY A 95 -13.05 8.66 -4.94
N VAL A 96 -13.11 7.37 -5.24
CA VAL A 96 -12.50 6.32 -4.43
C VAL A 96 -11.44 5.62 -5.24
N TYR A 97 -10.22 5.60 -4.72
CA TYR A 97 -9.12 4.85 -5.31
C TYR A 97 -9.04 3.47 -4.66
N ARG A 98 -9.00 2.42 -5.48
CA ARG A 98 -8.78 1.04 -5.03
C ARG A 98 -7.56 0.45 -5.70
N SER A 99 -6.84 -0.36 -4.94
CA SER A 99 -5.65 -1.04 -5.43
C SER A 99 -5.56 -2.41 -4.78
N ARG A 100 -5.41 -3.45 -5.59
CA ARG A 100 -5.22 -4.83 -5.14
C ARG A 100 -3.91 -5.36 -5.68
N GLY A 101 -3.16 -6.03 -4.81
CA GLY A 101 -1.87 -6.62 -5.14
C GLY A 101 -1.88 -8.09 -4.77
N GLU A 102 -1.42 -8.95 -5.68
CA GLU A 102 -1.34 -10.39 -5.45
C GLU A 102 -0.12 -11.02 -6.15
N TRP A 103 0.51 -11.98 -5.48
CA TRP A 103 1.49 -12.89 -6.08
C TRP A 103 0.77 -14.01 -6.82
N LYS A 104 0.91 -14.04 -8.15
CA LYS A 104 0.43 -15.17 -8.95
C LYS A 104 1.37 -16.36 -8.79
N ARG A 105 0.85 -17.47 -8.25
CA ARG A 105 1.58 -18.75 -8.15
C ARG A 105 1.63 -19.43 -9.51
N GLY A 106 2.76 -19.33 -10.19
CA GLY A 106 3.11 -20.10 -11.38
C GLY A 106 4.59 -19.91 -11.71
N GLY A 107 5.32 -20.99 -12.02
CA GLY A 107 6.71 -21.07 -12.51
C GLY A 107 7.75 -20.11 -11.90
N ARG A 108 7.64 -18.83 -12.23
CA ARG A 108 8.34 -17.71 -11.59
C ARG A 108 7.27 -16.76 -11.07
N GLY A 109 6.97 -16.82 -9.77
CA GLY A 109 5.93 -16.00 -9.17
C GLY A 109 6.08 -14.53 -9.57
N SER A 110 5.01 -13.91 -10.08
CA SER A 110 4.99 -12.51 -10.46
C SER A 110 3.99 -11.75 -9.60
N TYR A 111 4.41 -10.59 -9.12
CA TYR A 111 3.53 -9.67 -8.42
C TYR A 111 2.72 -8.90 -9.45
N VAL A 112 1.39 -8.98 -9.34
CA VAL A 112 0.46 -8.23 -10.20
C VAL A 112 -0.33 -7.28 -9.31
N SER A 113 -0.45 -6.03 -9.75
CA SER A 113 -1.34 -5.06 -9.12
C SER A 113 -2.39 -4.57 -10.12
N SER A 114 -3.62 -4.41 -9.63
CA SER A 114 -4.70 -3.74 -10.32
C SER A 114 -5.07 -2.46 -9.59
N HIS A 115 -5.49 -1.46 -10.35
CA HIS A 115 -5.84 -0.13 -9.86
C HIS A 115 -7.17 0.29 -10.46
N SER A 116 -8.06 0.86 -9.66
CA SER A 116 -9.28 1.52 -10.15
C SER A 116 -9.50 2.83 -9.43
N PHE A 117 -10.15 3.77 -10.13
CA PHE A 117 -10.54 5.05 -9.57
C PHE A 117 -12.00 5.30 -9.95
N ASP A 118 -12.88 5.21 -8.97
CA ASP A 118 -14.32 5.42 -9.16
C ASP A 118 -14.64 6.90 -8.95
N VAL A 119 -14.80 7.62 -10.05
CA VAL A 119 -15.11 9.06 -10.05
C VAL A 119 -16.52 9.26 -9.48
N ARG A 120 -16.62 10.07 -8.42
CA ARG A 120 -17.89 10.50 -7.82
C ARG A 120 -18.30 11.88 -8.28
N SER A 121 -17.34 12.80 -8.40
CA SER A 121 -17.58 14.15 -8.87
C SER A 121 -16.36 14.71 -9.58
N ARG A 122 -16.58 15.79 -10.34
CA ARG A 122 -15.55 16.56 -11.02
C ARG A 122 -15.65 18.01 -10.59
N GLY A 123 -14.52 18.68 -10.55
CA GLY A 123 -14.46 20.10 -10.22
C GLY A 123 -13.32 20.80 -10.92
N SER A 124 -13.32 22.13 -10.80
CA SER A 124 -12.17 22.96 -11.18
C SER A 124 -11.97 24.03 -10.14
N GLY A 125 -10.73 24.38 -9.85
CA GLY A 125 -10.42 25.40 -8.85
C GLY A 125 -8.93 25.55 -8.62
N SER A 126 -8.54 26.68 -8.04
CA SER A 126 -7.19 26.90 -7.51
C SER A 126 -7.06 26.45 -6.06
N VAL A 127 -8.17 26.30 -5.32
CA VAL A 127 -8.19 25.77 -3.96
C VAL A 127 -9.12 24.57 -3.95
N ILE A 128 -8.60 23.41 -3.55
CA ILE A 128 -9.38 22.17 -3.57
C ILE A 128 -9.46 21.60 -2.16
N GLU A 129 -10.67 21.23 -1.76
CA GLU A 129 -10.93 20.52 -0.51
C GLU A 129 -10.57 19.05 -0.65
N LEU A 130 -9.87 18.52 0.35
CA LEU A 130 -9.55 17.10 0.40
C LEU A 130 -10.82 16.26 0.58
N PRO A 131 -10.94 15.12 -0.12
CA PRO A 131 -12.09 14.26 0.06
C PRO A 131 -12.06 13.62 1.45
N GLU A 132 -13.18 13.70 2.15
CA GLU A 132 -13.40 13.00 3.41
C GLU A 132 -14.03 11.63 3.15
N GLY A 133 -13.71 10.66 4.01
CA GLY A 133 -14.34 9.35 3.94
C GLY A 133 -13.55 8.23 4.62
N PRO A 134 -14.15 7.03 4.68
CA PRO A 134 -13.49 5.85 5.20
C PRO A 134 -12.36 5.40 4.26
N PHE A 135 -11.27 4.93 4.84
CA PHE A 135 -10.18 4.28 4.11
C PHE A 135 -9.96 2.87 4.65
N ILE A 136 -9.35 1.99 3.85
CA ILE A 136 -9.00 0.61 4.20
C ILE A 136 -7.58 0.33 3.73
N VAL A 137 -6.77 -0.27 4.60
CA VAL A 137 -5.44 -0.79 4.27
C VAL A 137 -5.32 -2.18 4.87
N THR A 138 -5.04 -3.18 4.03
CA THR A 138 -4.75 -4.55 4.46
C THR A 138 -3.65 -5.12 3.58
N ILE A 139 -2.40 -5.14 4.05
CA ILE A 139 -1.21 -5.47 3.25
C ILE A 139 -0.25 -6.36 4.04
N LYS A 140 0.00 -7.59 3.56
CA LYS A 140 0.99 -8.51 4.14
C LYS A 140 2.41 -8.10 3.80
N ARG A 141 3.36 -8.73 4.51
CA ARG A 141 4.80 -8.61 4.28
C ARG A 141 5.28 -8.82 2.85
N ASN A 142 4.64 -9.70 2.08
CA ASN A 142 5.01 -9.93 0.69
C ASN A 142 4.44 -8.86 -0.27
N GLY A 143 3.60 -7.94 0.20
CA GLY A 143 2.91 -6.93 -0.59
C GLY A 143 1.55 -7.36 -1.14
N ASP A 144 1.09 -8.58 -0.82
CA ASP A 144 -0.28 -8.99 -1.10
C ASP A 144 -1.23 -8.20 -0.24
N GLY A 145 -2.29 -7.68 -0.84
CA GLY A 145 -3.21 -6.87 -0.09
C GLY A 145 -4.21 -6.10 -0.92
N PHE A 146 -4.99 -5.32 -0.20
CA PHE A 146 -6.01 -4.44 -0.71
C PHE A 146 -5.91 -3.10 0.00
N MET A 147 -6.17 -2.04 -0.74
CA MET A 147 -6.31 -0.70 -0.18
C MET A 147 -7.42 0.05 -0.89
N GLU A 148 -8.14 0.86 -0.13
CA GLU A 148 -9.23 1.73 -0.57
C GLU A 148 -9.11 3.07 0.12
N PHE A 149 -9.17 4.16 -0.62
CA PHE A 149 -9.04 5.51 -0.07
C PHE A 149 -10.01 6.48 -0.73
N PRO A 150 -10.56 7.45 0.04
CA PRO A 150 -11.08 8.68 -0.55
C PRO A 150 -9.91 9.38 -1.24
N ALA A 151 -10.13 9.77 -2.50
CA ALA A 151 -9.04 10.16 -3.36
C ALA A 151 -9.40 11.32 -4.29
N LEU A 152 -8.38 12.13 -4.58
CA LEU A 152 -8.42 13.25 -5.50
C LEU A 152 -7.40 13.02 -6.60
N ARG A 153 -7.81 13.19 -7.85
CA ARG A 153 -6.95 13.08 -9.03
C ARG A 153 -6.94 14.39 -9.80
N ILE A 154 -5.76 14.94 -10.05
CA ILE A 154 -5.59 16.13 -10.90
C ILE A 154 -5.54 15.72 -12.36
N VAL A 155 -6.39 16.32 -13.19
CA VAL A 155 -6.58 15.96 -14.61
C VAL A 155 -5.89 16.94 -15.54
N SER A 156 -5.71 18.20 -15.12
CA SER A 156 -5.13 19.25 -15.95
C SER A 156 -4.01 20.04 -15.25
N GLY A 157 -3.29 20.85 -16.03
CA GLY A 157 -2.22 21.72 -15.53
C GLY A 157 -0.89 21.02 -15.20
N PRO A 158 0.04 21.73 -14.53
CA PRO A 158 1.37 21.22 -14.20
C PRO A 158 1.37 20.04 -13.22
N ALA A 159 0.32 19.94 -12.40
CA ALA A 159 0.09 18.88 -11.43
C ALA A 159 -0.72 17.71 -12.01
N LYS A 160 -0.90 17.64 -13.33
CA LYS A 160 -1.62 16.54 -13.99
C LYS A 160 -1.07 15.17 -13.56
N ASP A 161 -2.00 14.22 -13.42
CA ASP A 161 -1.77 12.85 -12.98
C ASP A 161 -1.37 12.72 -11.49
N LEU A 162 -1.37 13.79 -10.70
CA LEU A 162 -1.25 13.65 -9.25
C LEU A 162 -2.47 12.92 -8.68
N LEU A 163 -2.19 11.93 -7.85
CA LEU A 163 -3.14 11.15 -7.08
C LEU A 163 -2.90 11.42 -5.59
N LEU A 164 -3.93 11.89 -4.91
CA LEU A 164 -3.91 12.23 -3.50
C LEU A 164 -4.87 11.29 -2.78
N LEU A 165 -4.38 10.55 -1.80
CA LEU A 165 -5.14 9.60 -1.00
C LEU A 165 -5.19 10.08 0.44
N VAL A 166 -6.37 10.09 1.04
CA VAL A 166 -6.56 10.62 2.40
C VAL A 166 -6.86 9.48 3.37
N ALA A 167 -6.00 9.29 4.38
CA ALA A 167 -6.25 8.43 5.52
C ALA A 167 -6.62 9.31 6.71
N THR A 168 -7.89 9.33 7.10
CA THR A 168 -8.32 10.16 8.23
C THR A 168 -7.99 9.52 9.57
N LYS A 169 -7.68 10.36 10.57
CA LYS A 169 -7.55 9.97 11.97
C LYS A 169 -8.90 9.81 12.67
N ASP A 170 -9.95 10.38 12.08
CA ASP A 170 -11.27 10.49 12.70
C ASP A 170 -11.94 9.12 12.65
N GLY A 171 -12.37 8.61 13.80
CA GLY A 171 -12.99 7.30 13.90
C GLY A 171 -12.83 6.70 15.29
N GLU A 172 -13.50 5.57 15.52
CA GLU A 172 -13.42 4.82 16.76
C GLU A 172 -13.60 3.33 16.51
N VAL A 173 -12.77 2.54 17.18
CA VAL A 173 -12.92 1.09 17.26
C VAL A 173 -14.03 0.80 18.26
N THR A 174 -15.12 0.24 17.76
CA THR A 174 -16.31 -0.11 18.53
C THR A 174 -16.50 -1.62 18.54
N GLY A 175 -16.97 -2.12 19.68
CA GLY A 175 -17.22 -3.55 19.87
C GLY A 175 -16.33 -4.16 20.94
N SER A 176 -16.88 -5.16 21.59
CA SER A 176 -16.21 -5.97 22.60
C SER A 176 -16.77 -7.38 22.50
N GLY A 177 -15.97 -8.37 22.83
CA GLY A 177 -16.41 -9.75 22.75
C GLY A 177 -15.58 -10.69 23.57
N ARG A 178 -16.15 -11.87 23.79
CA ARG A 178 -15.49 -13.02 24.39
C ARG A 178 -15.63 -14.19 23.42
N ILE A 179 -14.51 -14.74 23.01
CA ILE A 179 -14.42 -15.93 22.17
C ILE A 179 -13.87 -17.03 23.05
N THR A 180 -14.59 -18.14 23.15
CA THR A 180 -14.15 -19.33 23.89
C THR A 180 -14.02 -20.47 22.91
N LEU A 181 -12.87 -21.14 22.94
CA LEU A 181 -12.52 -22.23 22.05
C LEU A 181 -12.10 -23.42 22.89
N THR A 182 -12.79 -24.54 22.72
CA THR A 182 -12.46 -25.82 23.36
C THR A 182 -12.21 -26.87 22.31
N TRP A 183 -11.07 -27.54 22.38
CA TRP A 183 -10.71 -28.61 21.46
C TRP A 183 -10.03 -29.76 22.22
N GLU A 184 -10.65 -30.93 22.19
CA GLU A 184 -10.22 -32.12 22.95
C GLU A 184 -10.05 -31.81 24.45
N SER A 185 -8.81 -31.74 24.95
CA SER A 185 -8.48 -31.41 26.34
C SER A 185 -7.99 -29.97 26.53
N ASP A 186 -7.96 -29.18 25.45
CA ASP A 186 -7.43 -27.83 25.45
C ASP A 186 -8.57 -26.81 25.46
N GLY A 187 -8.35 -25.71 26.18
CA GLY A 187 -9.26 -24.57 26.23
C GLY A 187 -8.51 -23.27 26.04
N ALA A 188 -9.08 -22.35 25.27
CA ALA A 188 -8.60 -21.00 25.17
C ALA A 188 -9.76 -20.00 25.19
N GLU A 189 -9.49 -18.83 25.71
CA GLU A 189 -10.42 -17.74 25.79
C GLU A 189 -9.74 -16.45 25.36
N LEU A 190 -10.41 -15.68 24.52
CA LEU A 190 -10.02 -14.34 24.09
C LEU A 190 -11.10 -13.36 24.51
N VAL A 191 -10.74 -12.36 25.31
CA VAL A 191 -11.58 -11.19 25.58
C VAL A 191 -10.95 -10.01 24.86
N PHE A 192 -11.74 -9.28 24.08
CA PHE A 192 -11.30 -8.10 23.34
C PHE A 192 -12.26 -6.93 23.50
N GLU A 193 -11.74 -5.72 23.37
CA GLU A 193 -12.47 -4.46 23.50
C GLU A 193 -11.83 -3.39 22.61
N GLY A 194 -12.66 -2.66 21.86
CA GLY A 194 -12.27 -1.44 21.17
C GLY A 194 -12.12 -0.27 22.15
N ARG A 195 -11.00 0.45 22.08
CA ARG A 195 -10.72 1.62 22.92
C ARG A 195 -10.16 2.76 22.08
N GLY A 196 -11.02 3.74 21.77
CA GLY A 196 -10.62 4.87 20.93
C GLY A 196 -10.15 4.39 19.55
N LYS A 197 -8.85 4.50 19.25
CA LYS A 197 -8.25 4.07 17.96
C LYS A 197 -7.66 2.66 17.99
N LEU A 198 -7.71 2.01 19.15
CA LEU A 198 -7.05 0.73 19.43
C LEU A 198 -8.07 -0.41 19.52
N ILE A 199 -7.64 -1.59 19.13
CA ILE A 199 -8.23 -2.85 19.61
C ILE A 199 -7.28 -3.46 20.64
N GLU A 200 -7.79 -3.76 21.83
CA GLU A 200 -7.07 -4.44 22.89
C GLU A 200 -7.68 -5.80 23.17
N GLY A 201 -6.87 -6.74 23.62
CA GLY A 201 -7.39 -8.02 24.08
C GLY A 201 -6.41 -8.83 24.88
N ARG A 202 -6.95 -9.84 25.56
CA ARG A 202 -6.20 -10.80 26.37
C ARG A 202 -6.64 -12.20 26.04
N VAL A 203 -5.65 -13.07 25.86
CA VAL A 203 -5.84 -14.50 25.66
C VAL A 203 -5.40 -15.24 26.90
N TYR A 204 -6.25 -16.15 27.35
CA TYR A 204 -5.99 -17.10 28.42
C TYR A 204 -6.19 -18.51 27.89
N ALA A 205 -5.19 -19.38 28.02
CA ALA A 205 -5.26 -20.74 27.52
C ALA A 205 -4.80 -21.77 28.55
N SER A 206 -5.40 -22.94 28.49
CA SER A 206 -5.01 -24.15 29.19
C SER A 206 -4.78 -25.23 28.13
N LEU A 207 -3.51 -25.53 27.87
CA LEU A 207 -3.09 -26.37 26.74
C LEU A 207 -2.37 -27.62 27.26
N VAL A 208 -2.83 -28.78 26.80
CA VAL A 208 -2.26 -30.11 27.03
C VAL A 208 -1.71 -30.68 25.70
N ARG A 209 -2.40 -30.47 24.57
CA ARG A 209 -2.03 -31.03 23.26
C ARG A 209 -1.59 -29.99 22.23
N ALA A 210 -2.29 -28.86 22.16
CA ALA A 210 -1.99 -27.76 21.26
C ALA A 210 -0.70 -27.06 21.69
N ARG A 211 0.05 -26.55 20.71
CA ARG A 211 1.35 -25.92 20.96
C ARG A 211 1.21 -24.52 21.54
N LYS A 212 0.19 -23.79 21.10
CA LYS A 212 -0.12 -22.41 21.52
C LYS A 212 -1.52 -22.00 21.08
N ALA A 213 -2.09 -21.01 21.76
CA ALA A 213 -3.19 -20.22 21.24
C ALA A 213 -2.63 -19.05 20.40
N LYS A 214 -3.34 -18.65 19.36
CA LYS A 214 -3.03 -17.52 18.47
C LYS A 214 -4.23 -16.58 18.44
N ALA A 215 -3.97 -15.29 18.50
CA ALA A 215 -4.95 -14.27 18.18
C ALA A 215 -4.60 -13.67 16.82
N GLU A 216 -5.58 -13.58 15.94
CA GLU A 216 -5.40 -13.09 14.58
C GLU A 216 -6.50 -12.08 14.24
N ILE A 217 -6.20 -11.15 13.34
CA ILE A 217 -7.13 -10.12 12.87
C ILE A 217 -7.18 -10.12 11.34
N PHE A 218 -8.35 -9.83 10.78
CA PHE A 218 -8.54 -9.59 9.35
C PHE A 218 -9.62 -8.54 9.11
N HIS A 219 -9.61 -7.94 7.92
CA HIS A 219 -10.66 -7.00 7.49
C HIS A 219 -11.62 -7.69 6.54
N SER A 220 -12.93 -7.42 6.65
CA SER A 220 -13.96 -8.09 5.83
C SER A 220 -13.81 -7.85 4.32
N ALA A 221 -13.18 -6.73 3.92
CA ALA A 221 -12.87 -6.48 2.51
C ALA A 221 -11.87 -7.48 1.90
N LEU A 222 -11.08 -8.17 2.72
CA LEU A 222 -10.15 -9.22 2.29
C LEU A 222 -9.86 -10.21 3.43
N GLU A 223 -10.81 -11.08 3.73
CA GLU A 223 -10.74 -12.05 4.85
C GLU A 223 -9.56 -13.02 4.76
N SER A 224 -9.10 -13.34 3.55
CA SER A 224 -7.89 -14.17 3.35
C SER A 224 -6.60 -13.48 3.84
N ASN A 225 -6.67 -12.18 4.12
CA ASN A 225 -5.57 -11.38 4.61
C ASN A 225 -5.57 -11.31 6.14
N VAL A 226 -5.07 -12.39 6.74
CA VAL A 226 -4.97 -12.57 8.20
C VAL A 226 -3.61 -12.11 8.74
N PHE A 227 -3.63 -11.40 9.87
CA PHE A 227 -2.48 -10.82 10.58
C PHE A 227 -2.42 -11.36 12.02
N GLY A 228 -1.22 -11.71 12.49
CA GLY A 228 -1.03 -12.20 13.85
C GLY A 228 -0.96 -11.06 14.87
N LEU A 229 -1.77 -11.13 15.92
CA LEU A 229 -1.73 -10.21 17.06
C LEU A 229 -0.84 -10.72 18.20
N GLY A 230 -0.66 -12.04 18.28
CA GLY A 230 0.20 -12.69 19.28
C GLY A 230 -0.04 -14.19 19.34
N GLY A 231 0.78 -14.90 20.11
CA GLY A 231 0.56 -16.32 20.37
C GLY A 231 1.35 -16.85 21.56
N GLY A 232 0.72 -17.75 22.32
CA GLY A 232 1.25 -18.30 23.57
C GLY A 232 0.15 -18.94 24.42
N ILE A 233 0.41 -19.08 25.71
CA ILE A 233 -0.56 -19.60 26.69
C ILE A 233 -1.36 -18.44 27.29
N ASN A 234 -0.68 -17.39 27.77
CA ASN A 234 -1.29 -16.18 28.28
C ASN A 234 -0.58 -14.98 27.66
N PHE A 235 -1.31 -14.10 26.98
CA PHE A 235 -0.73 -12.90 26.39
C PHE A 235 -1.78 -11.80 26.21
N SER A 236 -1.31 -10.56 26.14
CA SER A 236 -2.12 -9.39 25.79
C SER A 236 -1.62 -8.78 24.49
N PHE A 237 -2.52 -8.20 23.72
CA PHE A 237 -2.18 -7.41 22.54
C PHE A 237 -2.91 -6.07 22.58
N SER A 238 -2.32 -5.10 21.88
CA SER A 238 -2.91 -3.81 21.57
C SER A 238 -2.52 -3.45 20.14
N ARG A 239 -3.48 -3.01 19.32
CA ARG A 239 -3.24 -2.71 17.90
C ARG A 239 -3.97 -1.45 17.49
N GLU A 240 -3.23 -0.50 16.93
CA GLU A 240 -3.79 0.71 16.31
C GLU A 240 -4.41 0.37 14.95
N LEU A 241 -5.64 0.85 14.75
CA LEU A 241 -6.37 0.68 13.48
C LEU A 241 -6.60 2.01 12.76
N LEU A 242 -6.31 3.14 13.40
CA LEU A 242 -6.42 4.48 12.82
C LEU A 242 -5.12 5.26 13.10
N PRO A 243 -4.72 6.18 12.21
CA PRO A 243 -3.51 6.96 12.42
C PRO A 243 -3.71 7.99 13.53
N GLU A 244 -2.62 8.45 14.15
CA GLU A 244 -2.66 9.50 15.17
C GLU A 244 -3.16 10.83 14.60
N GLU A 245 -2.69 11.17 13.39
CA GLU A 245 -3.08 12.35 12.63
C GLU A 245 -3.53 11.99 11.21
N ASP A 246 -4.27 12.89 10.54
CA ASP A 246 -4.65 12.67 9.14
C ASP A 246 -3.40 12.49 8.29
N VAL A 247 -3.42 11.54 7.36
CA VAL A 247 -2.30 11.23 6.46
C VAL A 247 -2.73 11.48 5.02
N LEU A 248 -2.00 12.36 4.34
CA LEU A 248 -2.12 12.59 2.91
C LEU A 248 -1.01 11.85 2.17
N ILE A 249 -1.36 10.87 1.34
CA ILE A 249 -0.42 10.17 0.48
C ILE A 249 -0.49 10.78 -0.91
N VAL A 250 0.64 11.30 -1.40
CA VAL A 250 0.77 11.91 -2.73
C VAL A 250 1.54 10.95 -3.62
N ALA A 251 0.94 10.55 -4.74
CA ALA A 251 1.54 9.68 -5.74
C ALA A 251 1.31 10.21 -7.15
N HIS A 252 2.11 9.77 -8.12
CA HIS A 252 1.87 10.04 -9.54
C HIS A 252 1.18 8.84 -10.19
N ARG A 253 -0.02 9.07 -10.73
CA ARG A 253 -0.94 8.12 -11.40
C ARG A 253 -1.56 7.04 -10.53
N ALA A 254 -0.72 6.26 -9.84
CA ALA A 254 -1.16 5.09 -9.08
C ALA A 254 -0.10 4.66 -8.05
N ILE A 255 -0.56 3.98 -7.01
CA ILE A 255 0.27 3.32 -6.00
C ILE A 255 -0.30 1.92 -5.70
N SER A 256 0.57 0.91 -5.70
CA SER A 256 0.24 -0.47 -5.33
C SER A 256 0.34 -0.71 -3.82
N PRO A 257 -0.31 -1.76 -3.28
CA PRO A 257 -0.18 -2.11 -1.87
C PRO A 257 1.29 -2.30 -1.44
N ARG A 258 2.10 -2.96 -2.28
CA ARG A 258 3.53 -3.14 -2.00
C ARG A 258 4.30 -1.81 -1.95
N GLU A 259 3.98 -0.86 -2.82
CA GLU A 259 4.60 0.46 -2.84
C GLU A 259 4.16 1.29 -1.62
N LEU A 260 2.87 1.25 -1.27
CA LEU A 260 2.34 1.89 -0.07
C LEU A 260 3.01 1.32 1.18
N LEU A 261 3.10 0.00 1.32
CA LEU A 261 3.72 -0.65 2.46
C LEU A 261 5.17 -0.19 2.67
N ARG A 262 5.96 -0.05 1.60
CA ARG A 262 7.34 0.49 1.69
C ARG A 262 7.36 1.92 2.23
N LEU A 263 6.39 2.74 1.82
CA LEU A 263 6.23 4.10 2.31
C LEU A 263 5.85 4.09 3.80
N LEU A 264 4.87 3.27 4.19
CA LEU A 264 4.40 3.16 5.57
C LEU A 264 5.45 2.58 6.52
N VAL A 265 6.27 1.61 6.10
CA VAL A 265 7.36 1.06 6.91
C VAL A 265 8.43 2.12 7.21
N ARG A 266 8.74 2.96 6.23
CA ARG A 266 9.76 4.00 6.38
C ARG A 266 9.29 5.13 7.30
N GLU A 267 8.03 5.50 7.18
CA GLU A 267 7.46 6.68 7.82
C GLU A 267 6.76 6.33 9.14
N ASN A 268 6.31 5.09 9.30
CA ASN A 268 5.56 4.56 10.44
C ASN A 268 4.42 5.46 10.95
N PRO A 269 3.43 5.83 10.12
CA PRO A 269 2.32 6.67 10.57
C PRO A 269 1.27 5.93 11.45
N PHE A 270 1.42 4.62 11.63
CA PHE A 270 0.48 3.76 12.37
C PHE A 270 1.13 3.06 13.58
N GLY A 271 2.25 3.59 14.09
CA GLY A 271 2.87 3.13 15.34
C GLY A 271 3.43 1.70 15.37
N GLY A 272 3.40 0.95 14.25
CA GLY A 272 3.68 -0.47 14.22
C GLY A 272 5.12 -0.84 13.83
N GLU A 273 5.75 -1.74 14.59
CA GLU A 273 6.95 -2.47 14.16
C GLU A 273 6.55 -3.55 13.15
N GLY A 274 6.44 -3.20 11.88
CA GLY A 274 5.91 -4.19 10.94
C GLY A 274 6.20 -3.93 9.48
N PHE A 275 6.60 -4.99 8.79
CA PHE A 275 6.54 -5.09 7.34
C PHE A 275 5.12 -5.41 6.85
N GLU A 276 4.08 -5.24 7.66
CA GLU A 276 2.68 -5.50 7.30
C GLU A 276 1.77 -4.47 7.96
N CYS A 277 0.63 -4.18 7.33
CA CYS A 277 -0.27 -3.12 7.76
C CYS A 277 -1.72 -3.55 7.63
N ILE A 278 -2.47 -3.40 8.72
CA ILE A 278 -3.92 -3.51 8.75
C ILE A 278 -4.44 -2.29 9.51
N ALA A 279 -5.23 -1.46 8.83
CA ALA A 279 -5.76 -0.20 9.36
C ALA A 279 -6.96 0.26 8.51
N GLY A 280 -7.76 1.16 9.05
CA GLY A 280 -8.89 1.75 8.36
C GLY A 280 -10.23 1.50 9.04
N HIS A 281 -11.27 1.78 8.27
CA HIS A 281 -12.67 1.76 8.67
C HIS A 281 -13.38 0.53 8.12
N GLY A 282 -14.46 0.14 8.77
CA GLY A 282 -15.29 -0.99 8.37
C GLY A 282 -15.22 -2.14 9.36
N ARG A 283 -15.63 -3.31 8.90
CA ARG A 283 -15.81 -4.49 9.75
C ARG A 283 -14.55 -5.34 9.79
N TYR A 284 -14.19 -5.74 11.00
CA TYR A 284 -13.06 -6.59 11.28
C TYR A 284 -13.51 -7.90 11.89
N GLY A 285 -12.76 -8.96 11.57
CA GLY A 285 -12.82 -10.23 12.27
C GLY A 285 -11.60 -10.37 13.18
N ILE A 286 -11.83 -10.93 14.37
CA ILE A 286 -10.78 -11.37 15.27
C ILE A 286 -10.96 -12.86 15.52
N ARG A 287 -9.90 -13.63 15.29
CA ARG A 287 -9.90 -15.09 15.38
C ARG A 287 -9.04 -15.55 16.53
N LEU A 288 -9.60 -16.41 17.38
CA LEU A 288 -8.85 -17.21 18.33
C LEU A 288 -8.62 -18.59 17.70
N ALA A 289 -7.37 -19.02 17.61
CA ALA A 289 -7.01 -20.31 17.03
C ALA A 289 -6.06 -21.12 17.92
N LEU A 290 -6.21 -22.44 17.93
CA LEU A 290 -5.31 -23.38 18.58
C LEU A 290 -4.38 -24.02 17.53
N ASP A 291 -3.07 -23.93 17.78
CA ASP A 291 -2.02 -24.55 16.96
C ASP A 291 -1.96 -26.05 17.24
N ALA A 292 -2.76 -26.80 16.49
CA ALA A 292 -2.89 -28.24 16.64
C ALA A 292 -1.74 -28.98 15.94
N PRO A 293 -1.03 -29.90 16.62
CA PRO A 293 0.05 -30.64 15.99
C PRO A 293 -0.48 -31.51 14.82
N MET A 294 0.16 -31.37 13.65
CA MET A 294 -0.14 -32.15 12.43
C MET A 294 -1.58 -31.99 11.89
N ARG A 295 -2.29 -30.93 12.28
CA ARG A 295 -3.65 -30.61 11.80
C ARG A 295 -3.77 -29.12 11.46
N PRO A 296 -4.76 -28.72 10.65
CA PRO A 296 -5.12 -27.31 10.51
C PRO A 296 -5.52 -26.71 11.85
N ASP A 297 -5.24 -25.43 12.04
CA ASP A 297 -5.62 -24.69 13.23
C ASP A 297 -7.16 -24.67 13.38
N VAL A 298 -7.64 -25.09 14.55
CA VAL A 298 -9.05 -24.98 14.94
C VAL A 298 -9.25 -23.59 15.51
N GLY A 299 -10.28 -22.86 15.06
CA GLY A 299 -10.50 -21.51 15.54
C GLY A 299 -11.96 -21.07 15.52
N GLU A 300 -12.24 -20.09 16.37
CA GLU A 300 -13.52 -19.40 16.48
C GLU A 300 -13.29 -17.91 16.24
N GLU A 301 -14.31 -17.24 15.69
CA GLU A 301 -14.22 -15.85 15.25
C GLU A 301 -15.23 -14.97 15.97
N GLY A 302 -14.83 -13.72 16.20
CA GLY A 302 -15.69 -12.64 16.64
C GLY A 302 -15.52 -11.43 15.73
N HIS A 303 -16.41 -10.46 15.86
CA HIS A 303 -16.41 -9.28 15.00
C HIS A 303 -16.47 -7.99 15.80
N PHE A 304 -15.88 -6.95 15.21
CA PHE A 304 -15.94 -5.58 15.70
C PHE A 304 -15.87 -4.61 14.51
N GLU A 305 -16.09 -3.32 14.75
CA GLU A 305 -16.19 -2.33 13.69
C GLU A 305 -15.42 -1.06 14.01
N VAL A 306 -14.72 -0.52 13.01
CA VAL A 306 -14.11 0.81 13.10
C VAL A 306 -15.00 1.80 12.37
N VAL A 307 -15.68 2.65 13.15
CA VAL A 307 -16.72 3.56 12.66
C VAL A 307 -16.13 4.96 12.50
N LEU A 308 -16.44 5.60 11.36
CA LEU A 308 -16.05 6.99 11.11
C LEU A 308 -16.86 7.92 12.04
N LYS A 309 -16.17 8.76 12.83
CA LYS A 309 -16.85 9.81 13.59
C LYS A 309 -17.31 10.90 12.62
N LYS A 310 -18.60 11.24 12.63
CA LYS A 310 -19.07 12.44 11.94
C LYS A 310 -18.44 13.65 12.62
N ARG A 311 -17.78 14.52 11.85
CA ARG A 311 -17.34 15.84 12.33
C ARG A 311 -18.60 16.61 12.74
N SER A 312 -18.69 16.96 14.03
CA SER A 312 -19.73 17.80 14.61
C SER A 312 -19.35 19.27 14.49
#